data_AF-A0A0H5RK86-F1
#
_entry.id   AF-A0A0H5RK86-F1
#
_cell.length_a   1.000
_cell.length_b   1.000
_cell.length_c   1.000
_cell.angle_alpha   90.00
_cell.angle_beta   90.00
_cell.angle_gamma   90.00
#
_symmetry.space_group_name_H-M   'P 1'
#
loop_
_entity.id
_entity.type
_entity.pdbx_description
1 polymer ?
#
loop_
_entity_poly.entity_id
_entity_poly.type
_entity_poly.pdbx_seq_one_letter_code
_entity_poly.pdbx_strand_id
1 'polypeptide(L)'
;MIIRSVAKRLLSRRGLTNAAIPISVQDLVDSIPEPSDEDQAEFDKLYAQYQNDQEEHAQQKKQDPIVRRPGAIALKIGMIGMFDAFGQRHPVTLLKISSCNVLQVKTTPNNQGLVGLQIGTGEKKLKNCTKAFIGHCAKAGVAPKQHVIEFPVSPNAVLPVGTELTASHFVAGQLIDIQGTSNGKGFAGAMKRWGFKGQSATHGVSVAHRSLGSTGNCQDPGRVWKGKKMAGRMGNKLRTVQNMKIMRIDHDQNLLYIRGSVPGRRGNWVRLIDAVRVPTQVSTLPFPTLLEPAPVGSTFAPIGVQKDPFKYEATQ
;
A
#
# COMPACT_ATOMS: atom_id res chain seq x y z
N MET A 1 12.67 38.11 -7.48
CA MET A 1 12.11 37.72 -8.79
C MET A 1 11.23 36.44 -8.77
N ILE A 2 11.61 35.37 -8.08
CA ILE A 2 10.85 34.10 -8.00
C ILE A 2 9.53 34.23 -7.23
N ILE A 3 9.49 34.99 -6.13
CA ILE A 3 8.26 35.22 -5.32
C ILE A 3 7.18 35.93 -6.17
N ARG A 4 7.54 36.97 -6.92
CA ARG A 4 6.64 37.65 -7.88
C ARG A 4 6.18 36.71 -9.00
N SER A 5 7.07 35.84 -9.51
CA SER A 5 6.74 34.82 -10.52
C SER A 5 5.78 33.73 -10.00
N VAL A 6 5.99 33.25 -8.79
CA VAL A 6 5.13 32.26 -8.11
C VAL A 6 3.80 32.88 -7.72
N ALA A 7 3.79 34.11 -7.20
CA ALA A 7 2.57 34.89 -6.91
C ALA A 7 1.75 35.11 -8.19
N LYS A 8 2.38 35.55 -9.29
CA LYS A 8 1.74 35.71 -10.61
C LYS A 8 1.16 34.40 -11.13
N ARG A 9 1.86 33.27 -10.93
CA ARG A 9 1.43 31.93 -11.33
C ARG A 9 0.33 31.35 -10.41
N LEU A 10 0.28 31.73 -9.13
CA LEU A 10 -0.77 31.35 -8.18
C LEU A 10 -2.04 32.19 -8.38
N LEU A 11 -1.90 33.49 -8.63
CA LEU A 11 -2.99 34.42 -8.93
C LEU A 11 -3.66 34.05 -10.25
N SER A 12 -2.89 33.69 -11.29
CA SER A 12 -3.45 33.21 -12.57
C SER A 12 -4.16 31.86 -12.45
N ARG A 13 -3.65 30.94 -11.62
CA ARG A 13 -4.29 29.63 -11.36
C ARG A 13 -5.59 29.73 -10.57
N ARG A 14 -5.79 30.79 -9.78
CA ARG A 14 -7.02 31.05 -9.03
C ARG A 14 -8.14 31.67 -9.88
N GLY A 15 -7.91 31.90 -11.18
CA GLY A 15 -8.94 32.39 -12.09
C GLY A 15 -9.43 33.81 -11.79
N LEU A 16 -8.65 34.58 -11.02
CA LEU A 16 -8.87 36.00 -10.80
C LEU A 16 -8.48 36.73 -12.09
N THR A 17 -9.38 36.73 -13.08
CA THR A 17 -9.30 37.68 -14.19
C THR A 17 -9.65 39.07 -13.67
N ASN A 18 -9.14 40.11 -14.33
CA ASN A 18 -9.20 41.54 -13.97
C ASN A 18 -10.62 42.12 -13.68
N ALA A 19 -11.67 41.32 -13.65
CA ALA A 19 -13.06 41.75 -13.55
C ALA A 19 -13.58 41.91 -12.10
N ALA A 20 -12.89 41.40 -11.07
CA ALA A 20 -13.43 41.35 -9.69
C ALA A 20 -12.61 42.11 -8.62
N ILE A 21 -11.50 42.77 -8.99
CA ILE A 21 -10.68 43.57 -8.08
C ILE A 21 -10.28 44.85 -8.84
N PRO A 22 -10.39 46.06 -8.25
CA PRO A 22 -10.06 47.33 -8.93
C PRO A 22 -8.56 47.56 -9.17
N ILE A 23 -7.71 46.61 -8.80
CA ILE A 23 -6.25 46.71 -8.82
C ILE A 23 -5.74 45.68 -9.82
N SER A 24 -4.92 46.10 -10.78
CA SER A 24 -4.38 45.17 -11.77
C SER A 24 -3.47 44.15 -11.07
N VAL A 25 -3.42 42.91 -11.59
CA VAL A 25 -2.52 41.88 -11.08
C VAL A 25 -1.06 42.34 -11.10
N GLN A 26 -0.71 43.26 -12.00
CA GLN A 26 0.60 43.88 -12.06
C GLN A 26 0.84 44.81 -10.86
N ASP A 27 -0.10 45.72 -10.55
CA ASP A 27 0.02 46.63 -9.39
C ASP A 27 0.11 45.88 -8.05
N LEU A 28 -0.60 44.75 -7.93
CA LEU A 28 -0.53 43.86 -6.77
C LEU A 28 0.82 43.13 -6.66
N VAL A 29 1.49 42.86 -7.77
CA VAL A 29 2.83 42.26 -7.81
C VAL A 29 3.91 43.31 -7.54
N ASP A 30 3.67 44.54 -7.98
CA ASP A 30 4.58 45.68 -7.83
C ASP A 30 4.49 46.29 -6.42
N SER A 31 3.35 46.15 -5.72
CA SER A 31 3.20 46.49 -4.30
C SER A 31 3.92 45.52 -3.34
N ILE A 32 4.41 44.38 -3.83
CA ILE A 32 5.28 43.49 -3.03
C ILE A 32 6.66 44.14 -2.96
N PRO A 33 7.16 44.51 -1.77
CA PRO A 33 8.48 45.13 -1.62
C PRO A 33 9.56 44.23 -2.21
N GLU A 34 10.57 44.84 -2.83
CA GLU A 34 11.72 44.07 -3.31
C GLU A 34 12.44 43.47 -2.10
N PRO A 35 12.75 42.16 -2.12
CA PRO A 35 13.48 41.53 -1.03
C PRO A 35 14.85 42.19 -0.90
N SER A 36 15.28 42.45 0.33
CA SER A 36 16.59 43.03 0.59
C SER A 36 17.71 42.12 0.07
N ASP A 37 18.90 42.66 -0.20
CA ASP A 37 20.03 41.87 -0.71
C ASP A 37 20.41 40.73 0.25
N GLU A 38 20.17 40.90 1.56
CA GLU A 38 20.36 39.88 2.59
C GLU A 38 19.34 38.73 2.45
N ASP A 39 18.07 39.04 2.22
CA ASP A 39 17.00 38.03 2.01
C ASP A 39 17.24 37.23 0.72
N GLN A 40 17.78 37.88 -0.32
CA GLN A 40 18.13 37.21 -1.58
C GLN A 40 19.30 36.25 -1.38
N ALA A 41 20.33 36.67 -0.63
CA ALA A 41 21.47 35.83 -0.31
C ALA A 41 21.09 34.63 0.59
N GLU A 42 20.15 34.81 1.53
CA GLU A 42 19.61 33.71 2.34
C GLU A 42 18.80 32.73 1.49
N PHE A 43 17.96 33.23 0.58
CA PHE A 43 17.20 32.39 -0.35
C PHE A 43 18.11 31.56 -1.26
N ASP A 44 19.17 32.17 -1.83
CA ASP A 44 20.11 31.48 -2.71
C ASP A 44 20.89 30.39 -1.97
N LYS A 45 21.26 30.64 -0.70
CA LYS A 45 21.87 29.61 0.17
C LYS A 45 20.93 28.44 0.44
N LEU A 46 19.68 28.72 0.80
CA LEU A 46 18.66 27.69 1.04
C LEU A 46 18.35 26.90 -0.24
N TYR A 47 18.34 27.58 -1.39
CA TYR A 47 18.08 26.95 -2.68
C TYR A 47 19.25 26.06 -3.11
N ALA A 48 20.49 26.51 -2.92
CA ALA A 48 21.69 25.69 -3.14
C ALA A 48 21.74 24.48 -2.20
N GLN A 49 21.38 24.66 -0.93
CA GLN A 49 21.26 23.56 0.03
C GLN A 49 20.21 22.54 -0.43
N TYR A 50 19.02 23.00 -0.83
CA TYR A 50 17.99 22.12 -1.37
C TYR A 50 18.47 21.36 -2.61
N GLN A 51 19.18 22.02 -3.53
CA GLN A 51 19.74 21.37 -4.72
C GLN A 51 20.75 20.29 -4.35
N ASN A 52 21.67 20.58 -3.42
CA ASN A 52 22.63 19.59 -2.91
C ASN A 52 21.92 18.41 -2.24
N ASP A 53 20.93 18.66 -1.38
CA ASP A 53 20.13 17.60 -0.74
C ASP A 53 19.42 16.73 -1.81
N GLN A 54 18.87 17.35 -2.87
CA GLN A 54 18.25 16.60 -3.97
C GLN A 54 19.27 15.76 -4.75
N GLU A 55 20.46 16.29 -5.01
CA GLU A 55 21.54 15.58 -5.70
C GLU A 55 22.09 14.43 -4.86
N GLU A 56 22.32 14.64 -3.56
CA GLU A 56 22.72 13.62 -2.61
C GLU A 56 21.67 12.50 -2.53
N HIS A 57 20.38 12.84 -2.39
CA HIS A 57 19.30 11.86 -2.42
C HIS A 57 19.24 11.09 -3.76
N ALA A 58 19.52 11.75 -4.89
CA ALA A 58 19.55 11.13 -6.20
C ALA A 58 20.77 10.19 -6.37
N GLN A 59 21.92 10.58 -5.84
CA GLN A 59 23.14 9.76 -5.83
C GLN A 59 22.96 8.54 -4.91
N GLN A 60 22.42 8.72 -3.71
CA GLN A 60 22.11 7.65 -2.77
C GLN A 60 21.13 6.62 -3.37
N LYS A 61 20.12 7.10 -4.12
CA LYS A 61 19.17 6.23 -4.83
C LYS A 61 19.78 5.45 -6.01
N LYS A 62 20.88 5.96 -6.60
CA LYS A 62 21.64 5.25 -7.64
C LYS A 62 22.57 4.19 -7.02
N GLN A 63 23.14 4.48 -5.85
CA GLN A 63 24.06 3.58 -5.13
C GLN A 63 23.33 2.39 -4.51
N ASP A 64 22.12 2.60 -3.95
CA ASP A 64 21.26 1.55 -3.40
C ASP A 64 20.03 1.32 -4.30
N PRO A 65 20.15 0.60 -5.43
CA PRO A 65 18.98 0.25 -6.23
C PRO A 65 17.99 -0.54 -5.36
N ILE A 66 16.71 -0.18 -5.40
CA ILE A 66 15.68 -0.85 -4.59
C ILE A 66 15.64 -2.33 -4.95
N VAL A 67 16.28 -3.16 -4.14
CA VAL A 67 16.29 -4.60 -4.29
C VAL A 67 14.92 -5.13 -3.87
N ARG A 68 14.19 -5.71 -4.82
CA ARG A 68 12.88 -6.31 -4.57
C ARG A 68 13.02 -7.81 -4.42
N ARG A 69 12.78 -8.28 -3.20
CA ARG A 69 12.65 -9.70 -2.87
C ARG A 69 11.33 -10.27 -3.42
N PRO A 70 11.26 -11.59 -3.62
CA PRO A 70 10.00 -12.25 -3.92
C PRO A 70 8.99 -12.04 -2.79
N GLY A 71 7.72 -11.90 -3.15
CA GLY A 71 6.63 -11.91 -2.18
C GLY A 71 6.11 -13.32 -1.93
N ALA A 72 5.08 -13.44 -1.11
CA ALA A 72 4.42 -14.72 -0.84
C ALA A 72 2.90 -14.59 -1.02
N ILE A 73 2.22 -15.72 -1.15
CA ILE A 73 0.75 -15.78 -1.13
C ILE A 73 0.35 -16.49 0.15
N ALA A 74 -0.66 -15.98 0.83
CA ALA A 74 -1.14 -16.55 2.08
C ALA A 74 -2.67 -16.64 2.11
N LEU A 75 -3.18 -17.60 2.86
CA LEU A 75 -4.59 -17.78 3.15
C LEU A 75 -4.95 -17.02 4.43
N LYS A 76 -5.97 -16.16 4.38
CA LYS A 76 -6.48 -15.49 5.58
C LYS A 76 -7.27 -16.47 6.44
N ILE A 77 -6.71 -16.91 7.57
CA ILE A 77 -7.39 -17.84 8.49
C ILE A 77 -8.41 -17.13 9.37
N GLY A 78 -8.08 -15.98 9.94
CA GLY A 78 -8.94 -15.37 10.95
C GLY A 78 -8.29 -14.22 11.68
N MET A 79 -8.94 -13.75 12.75
CA MET A 79 -8.44 -12.68 13.59
C MET A 79 -8.50 -13.09 15.05
N ILE A 80 -7.49 -12.72 15.82
CA ILE A 80 -7.38 -12.94 17.26
C ILE A 80 -6.90 -11.67 17.95
N GLY A 81 -7.05 -11.59 19.27
CA GLY A 81 -6.39 -10.56 20.08
C GLY A 81 -5.10 -11.13 20.65
N MET A 82 -4.01 -10.38 20.58
CA MET A 82 -2.73 -10.73 21.18
C MET A 82 -2.34 -9.62 22.15
N PHE A 83 -1.81 -9.98 23.31
CA PHE A 83 -1.28 -9.01 24.27
C PHE A 83 0.22 -8.85 24.07
N ASP A 84 0.68 -7.60 24.14
CA ASP A 84 2.10 -7.28 24.22
C ASP A 84 2.61 -7.44 25.68
N ALA A 85 3.93 -7.37 25.88
CA ALA A 85 4.55 -7.44 27.20
C ALA A 85 4.05 -6.34 28.16
N PHE A 86 3.68 -5.17 27.63
CA PHE A 86 3.09 -4.06 28.39
C PHE A 86 1.59 -4.23 28.69
N GLY A 87 0.97 -5.36 28.34
CA GLY A 87 -0.46 -5.58 28.53
C GLY A 87 -1.36 -4.88 27.51
N GLN A 88 -0.81 -4.25 26.47
CA GLN A 88 -1.62 -3.67 25.39
C GLN A 88 -2.20 -4.77 24.50
N ARG A 89 -3.52 -4.73 24.27
CA ARG A 89 -4.19 -5.64 23.33
C ARG A 89 -4.06 -5.16 21.89
N HIS A 90 -3.46 -5.98 21.04
CA HIS A 90 -3.37 -5.76 19.60
C HIS A 90 -4.34 -6.69 18.84
N PRO A 91 -5.15 -6.17 17.90
CA PRO A 91 -5.88 -7.00 16.96
C PRO A 91 -4.89 -7.57 15.93
N VAL A 92 -4.90 -8.88 15.74
CA VAL A 92 -3.97 -9.60 14.86
C VAL A 92 -4.74 -10.46 13.88
N THR A 93 -4.35 -10.42 12.60
CA THR A 93 -4.85 -11.32 11.56
C THR A 93 -3.86 -12.46 11.35
N LEU A 94 -4.37 -13.69 11.33
CA LEU A 94 -3.62 -14.91 11.04
C LEU A 94 -3.62 -15.18 9.53
N LEU A 95 -2.43 -15.23 8.94
CA LEU A 95 -2.23 -15.62 7.54
C LEU A 95 -1.40 -16.90 7.48
N LYS A 96 -1.86 -17.90 6.73
CA LYS A 96 -1.14 -19.16 6.53
C LYS A 96 -0.51 -19.21 5.16
N ILE A 97 0.78 -19.46 5.09
CA ILE A 97 1.47 -19.78 3.85
C ILE A 97 1.37 -21.29 3.68
N SER A 98 0.70 -21.75 2.62
CA SER A 98 0.44 -23.18 2.39
C SER A 98 0.92 -23.57 1.00
N SER A 99 1.95 -24.40 0.95
CA SER A 99 2.46 -25.01 -0.29
C SER A 99 2.72 -23.93 -1.37
N CYS A 100 3.49 -22.91 -1.02
CA CYS A 100 3.79 -21.79 -1.90
C CYS A 100 5.05 -22.08 -2.70
N ASN A 101 4.91 -22.43 -3.98
CA ASN A 101 6.05 -22.79 -4.82
C ASN A 101 6.20 -21.86 -6.00
N VAL A 102 7.44 -21.67 -6.44
CA VAL A 102 7.78 -20.97 -7.67
C VAL A 102 7.43 -21.86 -8.87
N LEU A 103 6.59 -21.36 -9.78
CA LEU A 103 6.15 -22.08 -10.97
C LEU A 103 6.94 -21.70 -12.22
N GLN A 104 7.23 -20.42 -12.39
CA GLN A 104 7.88 -19.93 -13.61
C GLN A 104 8.66 -18.65 -13.31
N VAL A 105 9.82 -18.52 -13.94
CA VAL A 105 10.58 -17.27 -14.03
C VAL A 105 10.37 -16.68 -15.41
N LYS A 106 9.92 -15.42 -15.50
CA LYS A 106 9.79 -14.68 -16.75
C LYS A 106 11.01 -13.79 -16.94
N THR A 107 11.88 -14.19 -17.85
CA THR A 107 13.17 -13.53 -18.11
C THR A 107 13.02 -12.16 -18.79
N THR A 108 11.93 -11.90 -19.51
CA THR A 108 11.69 -10.59 -20.13
C THR A 108 11.52 -9.53 -19.04
N PRO A 109 12.46 -8.56 -18.92
CA PRO A 109 12.37 -7.53 -17.90
C PRO A 109 11.23 -6.56 -18.23
N ASN A 110 10.52 -6.11 -17.20
CA ASN A 110 9.55 -5.02 -17.35
C ASN A 110 10.26 -3.70 -17.67
N ASN A 111 9.49 -2.65 -18.00
CA ASN A 111 10.00 -1.27 -18.20
C ASN A 111 10.87 -0.74 -17.05
N GLN A 112 10.82 -1.38 -15.88
CA GLN A 112 11.59 -1.06 -14.67
C GLN A 112 12.81 -1.98 -14.44
N GLY A 113 13.16 -2.85 -15.40
CA GLY A 113 14.27 -3.81 -15.27
C GLY A 113 13.99 -5.00 -14.35
N LEU A 114 12.74 -5.21 -13.92
CA LEU A 114 12.35 -6.26 -12.97
C LEU A 114 11.92 -7.54 -13.69
N VAL A 115 12.33 -8.68 -13.15
CA VAL A 115 11.99 -10.04 -13.59
C VAL A 115 10.65 -10.45 -12.97
N GLY A 116 9.81 -11.15 -13.72
CA GLY A 116 8.52 -11.65 -13.22
C GLY A 116 8.63 -13.05 -12.62
N LEU A 117 8.46 -13.19 -11.31
CA LEU A 117 8.42 -14.49 -10.63
C LEU A 117 6.97 -14.92 -10.43
N GLN A 118 6.56 -16.02 -11.06
CA GLN A 118 5.23 -16.58 -10.88
C GLN A 118 5.22 -17.58 -9.73
N ILE A 119 4.42 -17.30 -8.70
CA ILE A 119 4.29 -18.15 -7.51
C ILE A 119 2.87 -18.70 -7.45
N GLY A 120 2.74 -19.98 -7.12
CA GLY A 120 1.47 -20.65 -6.90
C GLY A 120 1.30 -21.15 -5.47
N THR A 121 0.08 -21.14 -4.95
CA THR A 121 -0.26 -21.57 -3.59
C THR A 121 -1.53 -22.44 -3.55
N GLY A 122 -1.65 -23.22 -2.48
CA GLY A 122 -2.77 -24.12 -2.21
C GLY A 122 -2.81 -25.30 -3.17
N GLU A 123 -3.49 -26.37 -2.78
CA GLU A 123 -3.57 -27.59 -3.59
C GLU A 123 -4.92 -27.72 -4.28
N LYS A 124 -4.90 -27.95 -5.60
CA LYS A 124 -6.12 -28.10 -6.39
C LYS A 124 -6.22 -29.53 -6.92
N LYS A 125 -7.35 -30.20 -6.70
CA LYS A 125 -7.59 -31.56 -7.22
C LYS A 125 -7.48 -31.58 -8.75
N LEU A 126 -6.80 -32.59 -9.31
CA LEU A 126 -6.54 -32.73 -10.75
C LEU A 126 -7.80 -32.61 -11.61
N LYS A 127 -8.92 -33.21 -11.18
CA LYS A 127 -10.21 -33.16 -11.90
C LYS A 127 -10.79 -31.75 -12.06
N ASN A 128 -10.38 -30.80 -11.23
CA ASN A 128 -10.84 -29.40 -11.29
C ASN A 128 -9.87 -28.50 -12.09
N CYS A 129 -8.78 -29.07 -12.62
CA CYS A 129 -7.74 -28.35 -13.35
C CYS A 129 -7.86 -28.60 -14.85
N THR A 130 -7.55 -27.57 -15.64
CA THR A 130 -7.44 -27.71 -17.10
C THR A 130 -6.13 -28.41 -17.46
N LYS A 131 -6.12 -29.19 -18.55
CA LYS A 131 -4.93 -29.94 -18.99
C LYS A 131 -3.69 -29.05 -19.18
N ALA A 132 -3.88 -27.86 -19.76
CA ALA A 132 -2.80 -26.89 -19.96
C ALA A 132 -2.18 -26.42 -18.62
N PHE A 133 -3.01 -26.17 -17.60
CA PHE A 133 -2.53 -25.76 -16.29
C PHE A 133 -1.81 -26.88 -15.54
N ILE A 134 -2.27 -28.13 -15.71
CA ILE A 134 -1.58 -29.31 -15.18
C ILE A 134 -0.19 -29.44 -15.81
N GLY A 135 -0.10 -29.35 -17.15
CA GLY A 135 1.19 -29.38 -17.86
C GLY A 135 2.13 -28.25 -17.43
N HIS A 136 1.58 -27.06 -17.16
CA HIS A 136 2.35 -25.93 -16.64
C HIS A 136 2.97 -26.21 -15.26
N CYS A 137 2.18 -26.74 -14.32
CA CYS A 137 2.69 -27.09 -12.99
C CYS A 137 3.64 -28.30 -13.04
N ALA A 138 3.39 -29.27 -13.92
CA ALA A 138 4.23 -30.45 -14.11
C ALA A 138 5.63 -30.09 -14.63
N LYS A 139 5.76 -29.08 -15.52
CA LYS A 139 7.07 -28.55 -15.94
C LYS A 139 7.89 -27.99 -14.78
N ALA A 140 7.23 -27.47 -13.76
CA ALA A 140 7.86 -26.97 -12.54
C ALA A 140 8.13 -28.08 -11.51
N GLY A 141 7.66 -29.31 -11.74
CA GLY A 141 7.76 -30.41 -10.78
C GLY A 141 6.83 -30.27 -9.57
N VAL A 142 5.80 -29.42 -9.65
CA VAL A 142 4.93 -29.11 -8.50
C VAL A 142 3.50 -29.58 -8.72
N ALA A 143 2.83 -29.99 -7.65
CA ALA A 143 1.39 -30.23 -7.64
C ALA A 143 0.59 -29.00 -8.12
N PRO A 144 -0.55 -29.21 -8.81
CA PRO A 144 -1.39 -28.13 -9.33
C PRO A 144 -1.89 -27.20 -8.22
N LYS A 145 -1.67 -25.89 -8.42
CA LYS A 145 -1.96 -24.85 -7.43
C LYS A 145 -3.35 -24.25 -7.58
N GLN A 146 -3.94 -23.77 -6.47
CA GLN A 146 -5.26 -23.11 -6.50
C GLN A 146 -5.19 -21.67 -7.03
N HIS A 147 -4.21 -20.91 -6.56
CA HIS A 147 -4.02 -19.52 -6.91
C HIS A 147 -2.59 -19.29 -7.39
N VAL A 148 -2.45 -18.46 -8.42
CA VAL A 148 -1.16 -18.12 -9.03
C VAL A 148 -1.08 -16.62 -9.21
N ILE A 149 0.00 -16.01 -8.73
CA ILE A 149 0.23 -14.56 -8.76
C ILE A 149 1.68 -14.30 -9.19
N GLU A 150 1.87 -13.22 -9.95
CA GLU A 150 3.18 -12.78 -10.42
C GLU A 150 3.76 -11.68 -9.52
N PHE A 151 5.03 -11.82 -9.15
CA PHE A 151 5.79 -10.88 -8.34
C PHE A 151 6.91 -10.25 -9.16
N PRO A 152 7.00 -8.91 -9.21
CA PRO A 152 8.14 -8.24 -9.83
C PRO A 152 9.32 -8.25 -8.86
N VAL A 153 10.41 -8.88 -9.27
CA VAL A 153 11.58 -9.20 -8.44
C VAL A 153 12.84 -8.68 -9.13
N SER A 154 13.84 -8.26 -8.36
CA SER A 154 15.14 -7.85 -8.92
C SER A 154 15.87 -9.06 -9.52
N PRO A 155 16.69 -8.90 -10.58
CA PRO A 155 17.42 -10.02 -11.19
C PRO A 155 18.27 -10.83 -10.19
N ASN A 156 18.85 -10.16 -9.19
CA ASN A 156 19.66 -10.80 -8.14
C ASN A 156 18.84 -11.56 -7.10
N ALA A 157 17.51 -11.40 -7.09
CA ALA A 157 16.59 -11.98 -6.10
C ALA A 157 15.73 -13.11 -6.70
N VAL A 158 16.09 -13.61 -7.88
CA VAL A 158 15.34 -14.65 -8.59
C VAL A 158 15.56 -16.00 -7.91
N LEU A 159 14.47 -16.75 -7.75
CA LEU A 159 14.48 -18.10 -7.19
C LEU A 159 14.39 -19.16 -8.28
N PRO A 160 14.99 -20.34 -8.08
CA PRO A 160 14.79 -21.45 -8.99
C PRO A 160 13.33 -21.93 -8.97
N VAL A 161 12.89 -22.47 -10.11
CA VAL A 161 11.55 -23.07 -10.25
C VAL A 161 11.46 -24.29 -9.32
N GLY A 162 10.30 -24.50 -8.69
CA GLY A 162 10.06 -25.59 -7.73
C GLY A 162 10.31 -25.21 -6.27
N THR A 163 11.13 -24.19 -6.02
CA THR A 163 11.46 -23.72 -4.65
C THR A 163 10.21 -23.41 -3.85
N GLU A 164 10.15 -23.90 -2.62
CA GLU A 164 9.07 -23.62 -1.68
C GLU A 164 9.38 -22.37 -0.84
N LEU A 165 8.35 -21.55 -0.62
CA LEU A 165 8.37 -20.37 0.23
C LEU A 165 7.60 -20.66 1.51
N THR A 166 8.29 -20.54 2.64
CA THR A 166 7.74 -20.73 3.99
C THR A 166 7.46 -19.40 4.68
N ALA A 167 6.86 -19.44 5.88
CA ALA A 167 6.66 -18.25 6.71
C ALA A 167 7.97 -17.58 7.15
N SER A 168 9.05 -18.36 7.23
CA SER A 168 10.40 -17.90 7.59
C SER A 168 11.05 -16.99 6.55
N HIS A 169 10.43 -16.82 5.38
CA HIS A 169 10.80 -15.79 4.42
C HIS A 169 10.68 -14.38 5.02
N PHE A 170 9.75 -14.17 5.94
CA PHE A 170 9.60 -12.90 6.64
C PHE A 170 10.26 -12.96 8.01
N VAL A 171 10.61 -11.79 8.55
CA VAL A 171 11.19 -11.65 9.89
C VAL A 171 10.17 -11.01 10.83
N ALA A 172 10.11 -11.49 12.08
CA ALA A 172 9.22 -10.90 13.07
C ALA A 172 9.64 -9.45 13.38
N GLY A 173 8.70 -8.52 13.33
CA GLY A 173 8.96 -7.08 13.44
C GLY A 173 9.04 -6.34 12.11
N GLN A 174 9.20 -7.06 11.00
CA GLN A 174 9.20 -6.49 9.65
C GLN A 174 7.84 -5.84 9.29
N LEU A 175 7.89 -4.79 8.47
CA LEU A 175 6.72 -4.19 7.83
C LEU A 175 6.47 -4.80 6.45
N ILE A 176 5.21 -5.14 6.19
CA ILE A 176 4.77 -5.74 4.92
C ILE A 176 3.57 -5.00 4.35
N ASP A 177 3.42 -5.06 3.02
CA ASP A 177 2.23 -4.62 2.32
C ASP A 177 1.40 -5.84 1.91
N ILE A 178 0.08 -5.75 2.13
CA ILE A 178 -0.85 -6.86 1.92
C ILE A 178 -1.90 -6.44 0.91
N GLN A 179 -1.99 -7.20 -0.18
CA GLN A 179 -2.97 -6.98 -1.23
C GLN A 179 -3.98 -8.12 -1.27
N GLY A 180 -5.26 -7.78 -1.31
CA GLY A 180 -6.34 -8.76 -1.35
C GLY A 180 -7.63 -8.20 -1.93
N THR A 181 -8.55 -9.10 -2.25
CA THR A 181 -9.89 -8.72 -2.73
C THR A 181 -10.77 -8.33 -1.55
N SER A 182 -11.25 -7.09 -1.57
CA SER A 182 -12.16 -6.56 -0.54
C SER A 182 -13.53 -7.25 -0.57
N ASN A 183 -14.20 -7.32 0.59
CA ASN A 183 -15.52 -7.93 0.70
C ASN A 183 -16.55 -7.22 -0.20
N GLY A 184 -17.23 -7.99 -1.05
CA GLY A 184 -18.36 -7.50 -1.85
C GLY A 184 -19.55 -7.09 -0.98
N LYS A 185 -20.13 -5.92 -1.27
CA LYS A 185 -21.33 -5.37 -0.61
C LYS A 185 -22.50 -5.17 -1.58
N GLY A 186 -22.42 -5.72 -2.80
CA GLY A 186 -23.45 -5.58 -3.84
C GLY A 186 -23.55 -4.17 -4.42
N PHE A 187 -24.75 -3.80 -4.90
CA PHE A 187 -25.08 -2.43 -5.30
C PHE A 187 -25.33 -1.59 -4.05
N ALA A 188 -24.48 -0.60 -3.80
CA ALA A 188 -24.58 0.26 -2.63
C ALA A 188 -25.05 1.67 -3.02
N GLY A 189 -26.01 2.21 -2.25
CA GLY A 189 -26.45 3.60 -2.36
C GLY A 189 -25.35 4.60 -1.96
N ALA A 190 -25.58 5.88 -2.26
CA ALA A 190 -24.59 6.95 -2.08
C ALA A 190 -24.07 7.07 -0.65
N MET A 191 -24.97 7.01 0.34
CA MET A 191 -24.61 7.10 1.76
C MET A 191 -23.64 5.99 2.17
N LYS A 192 -23.94 4.72 1.84
CA LYS A 192 -23.09 3.57 2.21
C LYS A 192 -21.77 3.53 1.44
N ARG A 193 -21.80 3.92 0.16
CA ARG A 193 -20.64 3.82 -0.74
C ARG A 193 -19.62 4.93 -0.53
N TRP A 194 -20.11 6.16 -0.26
CA TRP A 194 -19.29 7.37 -0.22
C TRP A 194 -19.36 8.14 1.11
N GLY A 195 -20.20 7.72 2.05
CA GLY A 195 -20.37 8.41 3.33
C GLY A 195 -21.18 9.71 3.22
N PHE A 196 -22.03 9.85 2.22
CA PHE A 196 -22.87 11.05 2.07
C PHE A 196 -23.89 11.16 3.22
N LYS A 197 -24.14 12.39 3.67
CA LYS A 197 -25.21 12.70 4.62
C LYS A 197 -26.58 12.50 3.94
N GLY A 198 -27.59 12.16 4.74
CA GLY A 198 -28.99 12.13 4.30
C GLY A 198 -29.63 13.51 4.43
N GLN A 199 -30.85 13.64 3.94
CA GLN A 199 -31.71 14.79 4.21
C GLN A 199 -32.42 14.64 5.56
N SER A 200 -33.00 15.73 6.08
CA SER A 200 -33.78 15.72 7.32
C SER A 200 -34.87 14.64 7.28
N ALA A 201 -35.11 13.98 8.43
CA ALA A 201 -36.09 12.90 8.52
C ALA A 201 -37.51 13.42 8.77
N THR A 202 -37.68 14.45 9.59
CA THR A 202 -38.98 14.86 10.16
C THR A 202 -39.51 16.20 9.65
N HIS A 203 -38.64 17.11 9.20
CA HIS A 203 -39.02 18.47 8.79
C HIS A 203 -39.49 18.54 7.32
N GLY A 204 -40.57 17.82 6.99
CA GLY A 204 -41.29 17.98 5.71
C GLY A 204 -40.60 17.43 4.46
N VAL A 205 -39.49 16.70 4.59
CA VAL A 205 -38.82 16.06 3.44
C VAL A 205 -39.64 14.88 2.95
N SER A 206 -40.10 14.92 1.70
CA SER A 206 -40.84 13.82 1.08
C SER A 206 -39.92 12.88 0.30
N VAL A 207 -39.85 11.60 0.71
CA VAL A 207 -39.20 10.45 0.00
C VAL A 207 -37.68 10.55 -0.22
N ALA A 208 -37.07 11.73 -0.04
CA ALA A 208 -35.69 12.02 -0.43
C ALA A 208 -34.65 11.81 0.69
N HIS A 209 -35.02 11.23 1.83
CA HIS A 209 -34.14 11.11 3.02
C HIS A 209 -32.76 10.48 2.72
N ARG A 210 -32.70 9.55 1.76
CA ARG A 210 -31.46 8.85 1.36
C ARG A 210 -31.02 9.16 -0.07
N SER A 211 -31.59 10.19 -0.70
CA SER A 211 -31.25 10.61 -2.05
C SER A 211 -29.79 11.10 -2.15
N LEU A 212 -29.25 11.13 -3.36
CA LEU A 212 -27.88 11.60 -3.64
C LEU A 212 -27.74 13.12 -3.46
N GLY A 213 -28.85 13.87 -3.54
CA GLY A 213 -28.85 15.32 -3.69
C GLY A 213 -28.49 15.77 -5.11
N SER A 214 -28.14 17.05 -5.25
CA SER A 214 -27.79 17.62 -6.56
C SER A 214 -26.51 17.00 -7.13
N THR A 215 -26.58 16.65 -8.41
CA THR A 215 -25.49 15.94 -9.10
C THR A 215 -24.65 16.89 -9.97
N GLY A 216 -25.21 18.00 -10.43
CA GLY A 216 -24.55 18.95 -11.34
C GLY A 216 -25.07 20.38 -11.19
N ASN A 217 -24.55 21.27 -12.03
CA ASN A 217 -24.94 22.67 -12.10
C ASN A 217 -26.03 22.84 -13.19
N CYS A 218 -26.61 24.03 -13.29
CA CYS A 218 -27.67 24.36 -14.25
C CYS A 218 -27.14 24.50 -15.70
N GLN A 219 -26.84 25.72 -16.16
CA GLN A 219 -26.50 25.99 -17.57
C GLN A 219 -25.08 25.52 -17.93
N ASP A 220 -24.07 26.03 -17.22
CA ASP A 220 -22.67 25.65 -17.45
C ASP A 220 -22.19 24.78 -16.28
N PRO A 221 -21.77 23.52 -16.51
CA PRO A 221 -21.36 22.87 -17.77
C PRO A 221 -22.44 22.03 -18.49
N GLY A 222 -23.72 22.10 -18.10
CA GLY A 222 -24.83 21.39 -18.75
C GLY A 222 -24.76 19.86 -18.70
N ARG A 223 -23.86 19.30 -17.89
CA ARG A 223 -23.64 17.85 -17.78
C ARG A 223 -23.08 17.47 -16.41
N VAL A 224 -23.19 16.19 -16.08
CA VAL A 224 -22.51 15.63 -14.90
C VAL A 224 -21.04 15.34 -15.24
N TRP A 225 -20.13 15.79 -14.37
CA TRP A 225 -18.71 15.52 -14.51
C TRP A 225 -18.38 14.01 -14.41
N LYS A 226 -17.42 13.55 -15.23
CA LYS A 226 -16.88 12.19 -15.12
C LYS A 226 -16.23 12.02 -13.74
N GLY A 227 -16.43 10.85 -13.12
CA GLY A 227 -15.93 10.59 -11.77
C GLY A 227 -16.82 11.13 -10.63
N LYS A 228 -17.99 11.72 -10.94
CA LYS A 228 -18.98 12.07 -9.91
C LYS A 228 -19.35 10.83 -9.09
N LYS A 229 -19.30 10.99 -7.77
CA LYS A 229 -19.65 9.94 -6.80
C LYS A 229 -21.14 9.63 -6.87
N MET A 230 -21.49 8.42 -7.27
CA MET A 230 -22.88 7.92 -7.39
C MET A 230 -23.02 6.53 -6.75
N ALA A 231 -24.27 6.06 -6.60
CA ALA A 231 -24.56 4.68 -6.22
C ALA A 231 -23.94 3.68 -7.21
N GLY A 232 -23.73 2.44 -6.77
CA GLY A 232 -23.20 1.39 -7.63
C GLY A 232 -22.48 0.28 -6.87
N ARG A 233 -21.85 -0.64 -7.61
CA ARG A 233 -21.15 -1.79 -7.03
C ARG A 233 -20.06 -1.34 -6.05
N MET A 234 -20.13 -1.86 -4.82
CA MET A 234 -19.17 -1.61 -3.74
C MET A 234 -18.51 -2.91 -3.30
N GLY A 235 -17.20 -2.86 -3.07
CA GLY A 235 -16.39 -4.03 -2.71
C GLY A 235 -16.05 -4.90 -3.92
N ASN A 236 -15.51 -6.09 -3.65
CA ASN A 236 -14.95 -7.00 -4.66
C ASN A 236 -13.92 -6.34 -5.58
N LYS A 237 -13.12 -5.44 -5.00
CA LYS A 237 -12.00 -4.76 -5.67
C LYS A 237 -10.70 -5.12 -4.98
N LEU A 238 -9.62 -5.21 -5.74
CA LEU A 238 -8.28 -5.38 -5.22
C LEU A 238 -7.89 -4.13 -4.41
N ARG A 239 -7.45 -4.33 -3.18
CA ARG A 239 -6.99 -3.27 -2.28
C ARG A 239 -5.69 -3.70 -1.63
N THR A 240 -4.79 -2.74 -1.45
CA THR A 240 -3.52 -2.92 -0.75
C THR A 240 -3.60 -2.13 0.56
N VAL A 241 -3.27 -2.80 1.66
CA VAL A 241 -3.04 -2.18 2.97
C VAL A 241 -1.54 -2.20 3.20
N GLN A 242 -0.97 -1.04 3.51
CA GLN A 242 0.48 -0.86 3.56
C GLN A 242 0.98 -0.79 5.00
N ASN A 243 2.28 -1.06 5.18
CA ASN A 243 3.02 -0.89 6.45
C ASN A 243 2.40 -1.68 7.62
N MET A 244 2.02 -2.93 7.37
CA MET A 244 1.49 -3.82 8.39
C MET A 244 2.64 -4.53 9.11
N LYS A 245 2.69 -4.47 10.45
CA LYS A 245 3.75 -5.08 11.26
C LYS A 245 3.48 -6.57 11.49
N ILE A 246 4.49 -7.41 11.31
CA ILE A 246 4.47 -8.80 11.75
C ILE A 246 4.80 -8.85 13.24
N MET A 247 3.88 -9.41 14.04
CA MET A 247 4.02 -9.51 15.51
C MET A 247 4.65 -10.84 15.93
N ARG A 248 4.32 -11.92 15.25
CA ARG A 248 4.81 -13.27 15.52
C ARG A 248 4.84 -14.07 14.23
N ILE A 249 5.80 -14.98 14.13
CA ILE A 249 5.87 -16.00 13.09
C ILE A 249 5.88 -17.35 13.78
N ASP A 250 5.08 -18.27 13.27
CA ASP A 250 5.03 -19.66 13.69
C ASP A 250 5.54 -20.50 12.52
N HIS A 251 6.76 -21.01 12.65
CA HIS A 251 7.46 -21.66 11.54
C HIS A 251 6.93 -23.07 11.30
N ASP A 252 6.58 -23.79 12.37
CA ASP A 252 6.06 -25.15 12.31
C ASP A 252 4.72 -25.22 11.56
N GLN A 253 3.85 -24.24 11.79
CA GLN A 253 2.52 -24.16 11.15
C GLN A 253 2.49 -23.26 9.91
N ASN A 254 3.61 -22.62 9.56
CA ASN A 254 3.73 -21.60 8.53
C ASN A 254 2.69 -20.47 8.68
N LEU A 255 2.53 -19.95 9.89
CA LEU A 255 1.59 -18.86 10.22
C LEU A 255 2.29 -17.54 10.46
N LEU A 256 1.72 -16.48 9.89
CA LEU A 256 2.08 -15.10 10.14
C LEU A 256 1.00 -14.41 10.97
N TYR A 257 1.41 -13.77 12.05
CA TYR A 257 0.56 -12.99 12.93
C TYR A 257 0.79 -11.51 12.62
N ILE A 258 -0.14 -10.90 11.90
CA ILE A 258 -0.01 -9.53 11.41
C ILE A 258 -0.90 -8.58 12.19
N ARG A 259 -0.34 -7.46 12.66
CA ARG A 259 -1.06 -6.43 13.40
C ARG A 259 -2.07 -5.72 12.50
N GLY A 260 -3.35 -5.77 12.87
CA GLY A 260 -4.45 -5.06 12.22
C GLY A 260 -5.29 -5.95 11.28
N SER A 261 -6.04 -5.30 10.39
CA SER A 261 -7.02 -5.96 9.52
C SER A 261 -6.52 -6.11 8.09
N VAL A 262 -6.75 -7.30 7.51
CA VAL A 262 -6.41 -7.62 6.11
C VAL A 262 -7.67 -7.58 5.24
N PRO A 263 -7.60 -7.08 3.98
CA PRO A 263 -8.75 -7.08 3.07
C PRO A 263 -9.24 -8.50 2.76
N GLY A 264 -10.55 -8.70 2.74
CA GLY A 264 -11.18 -9.96 2.35
C GLY A 264 -11.80 -10.73 3.51
N ARG A 265 -12.57 -11.77 3.17
CA ARG A 265 -13.22 -12.68 4.12
C ARG A 265 -12.20 -13.70 4.61
N ARG A 266 -12.53 -14.41 5.69
CA ARG A 266 -11.81 -15.63 6.08
C ARG A 266 -11.82 -16.61 4.90
N GLY A 267 -10.69 -17.25 4.61
CA GLY A 267 -10.48 -18.15 3.48
C GLY A 267 -10.07 -17.46 2.17
N ASN A 268 -9.99 -16.13 2.12
CA ASN A 268 -9.45 -15.46 0.93
C ASN A 268 -7.94 -15.55 0.88
N TRP A 269 -7.42 -15.71 -0.34
CA TRP A 269 -6.00 -15.61 -0.63
C TRP A 269 -5.58 -14.15 -0.73
N VAL A 270 -4.42 -13.85 -0.15
CA VAL A 270 -3.83 -12.51 -0.12
C VAL A 270 -2.38 -12.58 -0.56
N ARG A 271 -1.97 -11.54 -1.26
CA ARG A 271 -0.61 -11.33 -1.74
C ARG A 271 0.16 -10.52 -0.70
N LEU A 272 1.32 -11.01 -0.31
CA LEU A 272 2.24 -10.38 0.65
C LEU A 272 3.49 -9.93 -0.09
N ILE A 273 3.91 -8.70 0.16
CA ILE A 273 5.19 -8.15 -0.31
C ILE A 273 5.84 -7.37 0.83
N ASP A 274 7.15 -7.19 0.76
CA ASP A 274 7.87 -6.29 1.66
C ASP A 274 7.33 -4.85 1.49
N ALA A 275 7.34 -4.06 2.57
CA ALA A 275 6.76 -2.71 2.54
C ALA A 275 7.47 -1.83 1.52
N VAL A 276 6.70 -1.20 0.62
CA VAL A 276 7.26 -0.35 -0.44
C VAL A 276 7.59 1.05 0.07
N ARG A 277 6.85 1.53 1.08
CA ARG A 277 6.99 2.91 1.59
C ARG A 277 8.10 3.08 2.61
N VAL A 278 8.36 2.06 3.43
CA VAL A 278 9.43 2.07 4.43
C VAL A 278 10.51 1.13 3.92
N PRO A 279 11.67 1.65 3.49
CA PRO A 279 12.75 0.80 2.99
C PRO A 279 13.19 -0.12 4.11
N THR A 280 13.10 -1.42 3.87
CA THR A 280 13.60 -2.40 4.84
C THR A 280 15.08 -2.61 4.57
N GLN A 281 15.90 -2.54 5.62
CA GLN A 281 17.33 -2.79 5.50
C GLN A 281 17.55 -4.27 5.12
N VAL A 282 18.07 -4.51 3.92
CA VAL A 282 18.24 -5.86 3.35
C VAL A 282 19.17 -6.72 4.22
N SER A 283 20.13 -6.11 4.92
CA SER A 283 21.06 -6.79 5.84
C SER A 283 20.38 -7.57 6.97
N THR A 284 19.16 -7.18 7.34
CA THR A 284 18.40 -7.81 8.43
C THR A 284 17.49 -8.94 7.96
N LEU A 285 17.31 -9.09 6.65
CA LEU A 285 16.36 -10.02 6.04
C LEU A 285 17.07 -11.15 5.29
N PRO A 286 16.52 -12.36 5.26
CA PRO A 286 17.07 -13.43 4.46
C PRO A 286 16.88 -13.14 2.97
N PHE A 287 17.99 -12.97 2.25
CA PHE A 287 18.03 -12.66 0.82
C PHE A 287 18.64 -13.84 0.04
N PRO A 288 18.04 -14.29 -1.09
CA PRO A 288 16.75 -13.89 -1.67
C PRO A 288 15.54 -14.38 -0.87
N THR A 289 15.66 -15.54 -0.23
CA THR A 289 14.73 -16.19 0.70
C THR A 289 15.53 -16.96 1.74
N LEU A 290 14.91 -17.37 2.85
CA LEU A 290 15.55 -18.32 3.75
C LEU A 290 15.54 -19.72 3.09
N LEU A 291 16.70 -20.22 2.71
CA LEU A 291 16.89 -21.63 2.33
C LEU A 291 17.08 -22.45 3.61
N GLU A 292 16.47 -23.63 3.66
CA GLU A 292 16.37 -24.48 4.85
C GLU A 292 17.69 -24.72 5.61
N PRO A 293 17.64 -25.00 6.93
CA PRO A 293 16.46 -25.32 7.73
C PRO A 293 15.71 -24.09 8.28
N ALA A 294 14.37 -24.16 8.25
CA ALA A 294 13.56 -23.17 8.94
C ALA A 294 13.80 -23.26 10.47
N PRO A 295 13.89 -22.12 11.18
CA PRO A 295 13.96 -22.13 12.63
C PRO A 295 12.71 -22.80 13.21
N VAL A 296 12.89 -23.59 14.26
CA VAL A 296 11.79 -24.34 14.90
C VAL A 296 11.04 -23.44 15.88
N GLY A 297 9.71 -23.62 15.97
CA GLY A 297 8.87 -22.94 16.94
C GLY A 297 8.39 -21.56 16.51
N SER A 298 8.18 -20.67 17.50
CA SER A 298 7.60 -19.34 17.26
C SER A 298 8.54 -18.21 17.59
N THR A 299 8.73 -17.28 16.64
CA THR A 299 9.52 -16.06 16.83
C THR A 299 8.58 -14.87 17.05
N PHE A 300 8.79 -14.13 18.13
CA PHE A 300 8.07 -12.90 18.42
C PHE A 300 8.86 -11.68 17.92
N ALA A 301 8.14 -10.63 17.53
CA ALA A 301 8.75 -9.37 17.15
C ALA A 301 9.37 -8.71 18.38
N PRO A 302 10.51 -8.00 18.22
CA PRO A 302 11.04 -7.19 19.29
C PRO A 302 10.02 -6.12 19.70
N ILE A 303 9.97 -5.87 21.01
CA ILE A 303 9.14 -4.82 21.62
C ILE A 303 9.66 -3.49 21.09
N GLY A 304 8.85 -2.82 20.26
CA GLY A 304 9.28 -1.64 19.50
C GLY A 304 9.34 -0.35 20.31
N VAL A 305 8.87 -0.37 21.56
CA VAL A 305 8.83 0.81 22.44
C VAL A 305 9.58 0.44 23.72
N GLN A 306 10.68 1.13 24.03
CA GLN A 306 11.40 0.92 25.30
C GLN A 306 10.62 1.45 26.51
N LYS A 307 9.65 2.36 26.27
CA LYS A 307 8.82 3.00 27.29
C LYS A 307 7.42 2.39 27.32
N ASP A 308 6.98 2.00 28.51
CA ASP A 308 5.63 1.50 28.74
C ASP A 308 4.59 2.60 28.41
N PRO A 309 3.65 2.38 27.48
CA PRO A 309 2.62 3.37 27.12
C PRO A 309 1.64 3.66 28.26
N PHE A 310 1.55 2.79 29.27
CA PHE A 310 0.68 2.98 30.43
C PHE A 310 1.39 3.66 31.60
N LYS A 311 2.71 3.78 31.54
CA LYS A 311 3.49 4.51 32.54
C LYS A 311 3.53 5.99 32.14
N TYR A 312 2.53 6.73 32.61
CA TYR A 312 2.56 8.19 32.56
C TYR A 312 3.63 8.68 33.54
N GLU A 313 4.67 9.35 33.03
CA GLU A 313 5.55 10.13 33.90
C GLU A 313 4.70 11.24 34.51
N ALA A 314 4.61 11.28 35.83
CA ALA A 314 4.00 12.41 36.51
C ALA A 314 4.85 13.64 36.17
N THR A 315 4.37 14.48 35.27
CA THR A 315 4.93 15.83 35.06
C THR A 315 4.87 16.54 36.41
N GLN A 316 6.04 16.77 37.00
CA GLN A 316 6.24 17.67 38.13
C GLN A 316 6.11 19.13 37.67
#